data_AF-A0A6P0MX70-F1
#
_entry.id   AF-A0A6P0MX70-F1
#
_cell.length_a   1.000
_cell.length_b   1.000
_cell.length_c   1.000
_cell.angle_alpha   90.00
_cell.angle_beta   90.00
_cell.angle_gamma   90.00
#
_symmetry.space_group_name_H-M   'P 1'
#
loop_
_entity.id
_entity.type
_entity.pdbx_description
1 polymer ?
#
loop_
_entity_poly.entity_id
_entity_poly.type
_entity_poly.pdbx_seq_one_letter_code
_entity_poly.pdbx_strand_id
1 'polypeptide(L)'
;MAELIIESGNHYLGALKGNQGNLFKSVKAHFVVQNSHTDISKGHGRVEKRVVSICTQLNNIKPWPGLKTLIRVESVRKFKKGRQLRLETETRYYVASFKESAESFAQRIRGYWGVENKVHYVRDFTQAEDASRIRMHQLPQIFAVARNFALNIYRSNHFSNMAQAERRCKFGLDTLKRIFRMK
;
A
#
# COMPACT_ATOMS: atom_id res chain seq x y z
N MET A 1 13.85 13.02 4.12
CA MET A 1 13.40 11.96 3.18
C MET A 1 12.74 12.56 1.95
N ALA A 2 11.70 13.38 2.08
CA ALA A 2 11.10 14.06 0.91
C ALA A 2 12.12 14.95 0.16
N GLU A 3 12.95 15.73 0.88
CA GLU A 3 14.04 16.53 0.29
C GLU A 3 15.01 15.69 -0.54
N LEU A 4 15.58 14.64 0.05
CA LEU A 4 16.49 13.71 -0.64
C LEU A 4 15.90 13.12 -1.93
N ILE A 5 14.58 12.83 -1.95
CA ILE A 5 13.91 12.33 -3.15
C ILE A 5 13.90 13.41 -4.24
N ILE A 6 13.56 14.65 -3.89
CA ILE A 6 13.55 15.78 -4.83
C ILE A 6 14.96 16.10 -5.31
N GLU A 7 15.95 16.12 -4.42
CA GLU A 7 17.36 16.35 -4.76
C GLU A 7 17.91 15.31 -5.73
N SER A 8 17.45 14.05 -5.62
CA SER A 8 17.80 12.99 -6.57
C SER A 8 17.09 13.10 -7.94
N GLY A 9 16.31 14.15 -8.18
CA GLY A 9 15.52 14.34 -9.41
C GLY A 9 14.24 13.49 -9.47
N ASN A 10 13.87 12.82 -8.39
CA ASN A 10 12.72 11.92 -8.35
C ASN A 10 11.47 12.60 -7.77
N HIS A 11 10.34 11.93 -7.93
CA HIS A 11 9.06 12.36 -7.39
C HIS A 11 8.54 11.42 -6.32
N TYR A 12 7.81 11.95 -5.34
CA TYR A 12 7.18 11.15 -4.30
C TYR A 12 5.64 11.27 -4.36
N LEU A 13 4.99 10.18 -3.96
CA LEU A 13 3.58 10.10 -3.60
C LEU A 13 3.51 9.35 -2.26
N GLY A 14 3.11 10.03 -1.19
CA GLY A 14 3.19 9.48 0.16
C GLY A 14 1.88 9.66 0.94
N ALA A 15 1.51 8.64 1.71
CA ALA A 15 0.38 8.72 2.63
C ALA A 15 0.76 9.57 3.87
N LEU A 16 -0.09 10.53 4.23
CA LEU A 16 0.03 11.27 5.49
C LEU A 16 -0.50 10.38 6.63
N LYS A 17 0.41 9.96 7.50
CA LYS A 17 0.07 9.20 8.72
C LYS A 17 -0.15 10.16 9.89
N GLY A 18 -0.98 9.75 10.85
CA GLY A 18 -1.36 10.58 12.01
C GLY A 18 -0.19 11.03 12.90
N ASN A 19 0.96 10.36 12.81
CA ASN A 19 2.21 10.76 13.47
C ASN A 19 2.86 12.03 12.85
N GLN A 20 2.42 12.48 11.66
CA GLN A 20 2.82 13.75 11.04
C GLN A 20 1.85 14.88 11.43
N GLY A 21 1.55 14.98 12.73
CA GLY A 21 0.33 15.57 13.27
C GLY A 21 0.02 17.01 12.85
N ASN A 22 1.04 17.85 12.62
CA ASN A 22 0.81 19.25 12.26
C ASN A 22 0.40 19.44 10.80
N LEU A 23 0.99 18.68 9.87
CA LEU A 23 0.61 18.75 8.45
C LEU A 23 -0.74 18.09 8.22
N PHE A 24 -0.96 16.91 8.83
CA PHE A 24 -2.23 16.20 8.73
C PHE A 24 -3.43 17.04 9.20
N LYS A 25 -3.29 17.76 10.32
CA LYS A 25 -4.33 18.67 10.83
C LYS A 25 -4.58 19.84 9.87
N SER A 26 -3.52 20.47 9.36
CA SER A 26 -3.62 21.58 8.40
C SER A 26 -4.33 21.15 7.11
N VAL A 27 -3.95 20.01 6.55
CA VAL A 27 -4.58 19.43 5.36
C VAL A 27 -6.06 19.13 5.64
N LYS A 28 -6.38 18.46 6.74
CA LYS A 28 -7.78 18.12 7.07
C LYS A 28 -8.67 19.36 7.20
N ALA A 29 -8.15 20.47 7.73
CA ALA A 29 -8.91 21.71 7.92
C ALA A 29 -9.07 22.54 6.65
N HIS A 30 -8.09 22.53 5.73
CA HIS A 30 -8.03 23.46 4.60
C HIS A 30 -8.11 22.77 3.23
N PHE A 31 -8.41 21.46 3.18
CA PHE A 31 -8.55 20.75 1.92
C PHE A 31 -9.80 21.21 1.16
N VAL A 32 -9.60 21.89 0.03
CA VAL A 32 -10.66 22.28 -0.90
C VAL A 32 -10.61 21.36 -2.12
N VAL A 33 -11.73 20.69 -2.41
CA VAL A 33 -11.82 19.81 -3.59
C VAL A 33 -11.85 20.67 -4.85
N GLN A 34 -10.90 20.44 -5.76
CA GLN A 34 -10.88 21.10 -7.07
C GLN A 34 -11.32 20.16 -8.19
N ASN A 35 -10.88 18.90 -8.12
CA ASN A 35 -11.26 17.84 -9.05
C ASN A 35 -11.35 16.53 -8.26
N SER A 36 -12.21 15.62 -8.70
CA SER A 36 -12.37 14.32 -8.08
C SER A 36 -12.69 13.24 -9.10
N HIS A 37 -12.19 12.02 -8.85
CA HIS A 37 -12.51 10.81 -9.59
C HIS A 37 -13.21 9.82 -8.67
N THR A 38 -14.21 9.09 -9.18
CA THR A 38 -14.94 8.09 -8.41
C THR A 38 -14.85 6.72 -9.06
N ASP A 39 -14.42 5.73 -8.29
CA ASP A 39 -14.43 4.33 -8.68
C ASP A 39 -15.40 3.52 -7.82
N ILE A 40 -16.11 2.59 -8.44
CA ILE A 40 -16.93 1.59 -7.75
C ILE A 40 -16.40 0.21 -8.13
N SER A 41 -16.12 -0.62 -7.14
CA SER A 41 -15.68 -2.00 -7.37
C SER A 41 -16.46 -2.98 -6.50
N LYS A 42 -16.75 -4.16 -7.05
CA LYS A 42 -17.42 -5.27 -6.37
C LYS A 42 -16.52 -6.50 -6.43
N GLY A 43 -16.33 -7.17 -5.30
CA GLY A 43 -15.53 -8.39 -5.23
C GLY A 43 -15.55 -9.01 -3.84
N HIS A 44 -15.43 -10.33 -3.75
CA HIS A 44 -15.40 -11.08 -2.48
C HIS A 44 -16.56 -10.74 -1.53
N GLY A 45 -17.76 -10.53 -2.05
CA GLY A 45 -18.95 -10.17 -1.25
C GLY A 45 -18.97 -8.72 -0.72
N ARG A 46 -18.02 -7.88 -1.15
CA ARG A 46 -17.91 -6.46 -0.78
C ARG A 46 -18.16 -5.56 -1.99
N VAL A 47 -18.85 -4.44 -1.76
CA VAL A 47 -18.90 -3.30 -2.68
C VAL A 47 -18.12 -2.16 -2.04
N GLU A 48 -17.18 -1.59 -2.77
CA GLU A 48 -16.36 -0.46 -2.33
C GLU A 48 -16.51 0.68 -3.33
N LYS A 49 -16.99 1.83 -2.85
CA LYS A 49 -16.96 3.10 -3.56
C LYS A 49 -15.77 3.89 -3.04
N ARG A 50 -14.90 4.38 -3.92
CA ARG A 50 -13.76 5.21 -3.58
C ARG A 50 -13.83 6.52 -4.36
N VAL A 51 -13.71 7.63 -3.65
CA VAL A 51 -13.61 8.97 -4.24
C VAL A 51 -12.20 9.49 -3.97
N VAL A 52 -11.49 9.86 -5.03
CA VAL A 52 -10.16 10.47 -4.96
C VAL A 52 -10.30 11.91 -5.38
N SER A 53 -10.07 12.83 -4.45
CA SER A 53 -10.15 14.26 -4.68
C SER A 53 -8.76 14.88 -4.62
N ILE A 54 -8.50 15.90 -5.45
CA ILE A 54 -7.23 16.62 -5.47
C ILE A 54 -7.40 18.10 -5.13
N CYS A 55 -6.35 18.66 -4.55
CA CYS A 55 -6.18 20.07 -4.27
C CYS A 55 -4.75 20.51 -4.61
N THR A 56 -4.60 21.52 -5.45
CA THR A 56 -3.32 22.17 -5.78
C THR A 56 -3.21 23.58 -5.19
N GLN A 57 -4.25 24.07 -4.52
CA GLN A 57 -4.22 25.32 -3.75
C GLN A 57 -3.61 25.05 -2.37
N LEU A 58 -2.35 25.45 -2.19
CA LEU A 58 -1.55 25.09 -1.01
C LEU A 58 -1.33 26.25 -0.04
N ASN A 59 -1.94 27.42 -0.29
CA ASN A 59 -1.66 28.67 0.45
C ASN A 59 -1.88 28.55 1.97
N ASN A 60 -2.84 27.71 2.40
CA ASN A 60 -3.18 27.48 3.81
C ASN A 60 -2.59 26.17 4.36
N ILE A 61 -1.68 25.54 3.61
CA ILE A 61 -1.06 24.27 3.93
C ILE A 61 0.36 24.54 4.39
N LYS A 62 0.78 23.90 5.48
CA LYS A 62 2.16 24.02 5.93
C LYS A 62 3.13 23.62 4.80
N PRO A 63 4.23 24.36 4.62
CA PRO A 63 5.24 24.02 3.63
C PRO A 63 5.71 22.59 3.79
N TRP A 64 5.83 21.90 2.66
CA TRP A 64 6.40 20.57 2.58
C TRP A 64 7.28 20.48 1.34
N PRO A 65 8.49 19.88 1.42
CA PRO A 65 9.46 19.90 0.33
C PRO A 65 8.88 19.42 -0.99
N GLY A 66 8.87 20.29 -2.01
CA GLY A 66 8.41 19.95 -3.36
C GLY A 66 6.92 19.67 -3.50
N LEU A 67 6.08 19.93 -2.48
CA LEU A 67 4.64 19.63 -2.52
C LEU A 67 3.94 20.41 -3.64
N LYS A 68 3.25 19.68 -4.53
CA LYS A 68 2.45 20.27 -5.62
C LYS A 68 0.99 19.87 -5.60
N THR A 69 0.64 18.74 -4.97
CA THR A 69 -0.74 18.26 -4.93
C THR A 69 -1.03 17.54 -3.62
N LEU A 70 -2.15 17.90 -3.00
CA LEU A 70 -2.78 17.16 -1.91
C LEU A 70 -3.87 16.28 -2.48
N ILE A 71 -4.00 15.08 -1.92
CA ILE A 71 -4.99 14.10 -2.36
C ILE A 71 -5.78 13.62 -1.15
N ARG A 72 -7.10 13.59 -1.26
CA ARG A 72 -8.00 12.98 -0.28
C ARG A 72 -8.63 11.75 -0.89
N VAL A 73 -8.54 10.62 -0.21
CA VAL A 73 -9.15 9.36 -0.62
C VAL A 73 -10.21 8.97 0.39
N GLU A 74 -11.45 9.01 -0.02
CA GLU A 74 -12.60 8.58 0.77
C GLU A 74 -13.07 7.22 0.26
N SER A 75 -13.11 6.22 1.13
CA SER A 75 -13.56 4.87 0.78
C SER A 75 -14.77 4.50 1.63
N VAL A 76 -15.85 4.08 0.99
CA VAL A 76 -17.04 3.54 1.62
C VAL A 76 -17.18 2.09 1.20
N ARG A 77 -17.13 1.18 2.18
CA ARG A 77 -17.22 -0.27 1.98
C ARG A 77 -18.52 -0.80 2.56
N LYS A 78 -19.26 -1.54 1.73
CA LYS A 78 -20.47 -2.28 2.11
C LYS A 78 -20.20 -3.77 1.98
N PHE A 79 -20.37 -4.52 3.07
CA PHE A 79 -20.23 -5.98 3.07
C PHE A 79 -21.14 -6.63 4.11
N LYS A 80 -21.41 -7.92 3.96
CA LYS A 80 -22.14 -8.71 4.96
C LYS A 80 -21.16 -9.35 5.93
N LYS A 81 -21.45 -9.27 7.24
CA LYS A 81 -20.77 -10.05 8.28
C LYS A 81 -21.84 -10.89 8.98
N GLY A 82 -21.92 -12.18 8.63
CA GLY A 82 -23.06 -13.02 8.99
C GLY A 82 -24.34 -12.52 8.30
N ARG A 83 -25.42 -12.33 9.07
CA ARG A 83 -26.70 -11.79 8.57
C ARG A 83 -26.78 -10.26 8.53
N GLN A 84 -25.79 -9.56 9.10
CA GLN A 84 -25.81 -8.10 9.21
C GLN A 84 -25.06 -7.42 8.07
N LEU A 85 -25.63 -6.34 7.54
CA LEU A 85 -24.94 -5.43 6.61
C LEU A 85 -24.06 -4.47 7.41
N ARG A 86 -22.78 -4.35 7.03
CA ARG A 86 -21.85 -3.37 7.58
C ARG A 86 -21.50 -2.32 6.55
N LEU A 87 -21.35 -1.10 7.05
CA LEU A 87 -20.85 0.06 6.33
C LEU A 87 -19.60 0.56 7.04
N GLU A 88 -18.48 0.62 6.33
CA GLU A 88 -17.24 1.20 6.84
C GLU A 88 -16.84 2.38 5.96
N THR A 89 -16.51 3.50 6.60
CA THR A 89 -16.04 4.71 5.92
C THR A 89 -14.64 5.04 6.41
N GLU A 90 -13.75 5.35 5.47
CA GLU A 90 -12.37 5.68 5.78
C GLU A 90 -11.88 6.81 4.89
N THR A 91 -11.21 7.80 5.50
CA THR A 91 -10.61 8.93 4.79
C THR A 91 -9.10 8.91 5.00
N ARG A 92 -8.35 8.93 3.90
CA ARG A 92 -6.88 9.01 3.90
C ARG A 92 -6.44 10.26 3.14
N TYR A 93 -5.31 10.82 3.54
CA TYR A 93 -4.70 11.96 2.86
C TYR A 93 -3.32 11.57 2.32
N TYR A 94 -2.96 12.11 1.17
CA TYR A 94 -1.66 11.91 0.53
C TYR A 94 -1.08 13.24 0.07
N VAL A 95 0.25 13.27 -0.05
CA VAL A 95 1.04 14.37 -0.59
C VAL A 95 1.79 13.88 -1.82
N ALA A 96 1.84 14.72 -2.86
CA ALA A 96 2.59 14.45 -4.08
C ALA A 96 3.43 15.66 -4.52
N SER A 97 4.62 15.38 -5.06
CA SER A 97 5.52 16.41 -5.57
C SER A 97 5.28 16.81 -7.03
N PHE A 98 4.23 16.27 -7.63
CA PHE A 98 3.87 16.41 -9.04
C PHE A 98 2.36 16.61 -9.17
N LYS A 99 1.93 17.08 -10.34
CA LYS A 99 0.51 17.33 -10.65
C LYS A 99 0.05 16.30 -11.67
N GLU A 100 -1.11 15.70 -11.42
CA GLU A 100 -1.78 14.75 -12.31
C GLU A 100 -3.30 14.85 -12.10
N SER A 101 -4.07 14.16 -12.95
CA SER A 101 -5.52 14.05 -12.79
C SER A 101 -5.88 13.22 -11.55
N ALA A 102 -7.08 13.45 -11.02
CA ALA A 102 -7.62 12.67 -9.91
C ALA A 102 -7.71 11.16 -10.24
N GLU A 103 -8.01 10.83 -11.50
CA GLU A 103 -8.03 9.46 -12.01
C GLU A 103 -6.63 8.82 -11.98
N SER A 104 -5.60 9.53 -12.47
CA SER A 104 -4.23 9.00 -12.48
C SER A 104 -3.73 8.75 -11.06
N PHE A 105 -4.01 9.67 -10.12
CA PHE A 105 -3.74 9.45 -8.70
C PHE A 105 -4.53 8.26 -8.13
N ALA A 106 -5.79 8.08 -8.52
CA ALA A 106 -6.59 6.92 -8.09
C ALA A 106 -5.95 5.60 -8.53
N GLN A 107 -5.49 5.52 -9.78
CA GLN A 107 -4.79 4.36 -10.33
C GLN A 107 -3.46 4.11 -9.61
N ARG A 108 -2.61 5.15 -9.44
CA ARG A 108 -1.32 5.04 -8.74
C ARG A 108 -1.48 4.57 -7.29
N ILE A 109 -2.39 5.19 -6.54
CA ILE A 109 -2.66 4.83 -5.15
C ILE A 109 -3.17 3.38 -5.09
N ARG A 110 -4.09 2.99 -5.99
CA ARG A 110 -4.60 1.61 -6.03
C ARG A 110 -3.52 0.59 -6.39
N GLY A 111 -2.65 0.91 -7.35
CA GLY A 111 -1.51 0.08 -7.73
C GLY A 111 -0.53 -0.11 -6.58
N TYR A 112 -0.20 0.98 -5.87
CA TYR A 112 0.66 0.93 -4.68
C TYR A 112 0.09 -0.01 -3.60
N TRP A 113 -1.21 0.11 -3.27
CA TRP A 113 -1.85 -0.82 -2.34
C TRP A 113 -1.85 -2.27 -2.83
N GLY A 114 -1.90 -2.49 -4.15
CA GLY A 114 -1.76 -3.81 -4.75
C GLY A 114 -0.38 -4.43 -4.49
N VAL A 115 0.69 -3.64 -4.60
CA VAL A 115 2.06 -4.07 -4.28
C VAL A 115 2.20 -4.34 -2.79
N GLU A 116 1.74 -3.41 -1.96
CA GLU A 116 1.77 -3.53 -0.50
C GLU A 116 1.06 -4.81 -0.02
N ASN A 117 -0.15 -5.06 -0.50
CA ASN A 117 -0.91 -6.25 -0.13
C ASN A 117 -0.29 -7.55 -0.65
N LYS A 118 0.39 -7.54 -1.81
CA LYS A 118 0.99 -8.75 -2.38
C LYS A 118 2.33 -9.11 -1.71
N VAL A 119 3.04 -8.12 -1.18
CA VAL A 119 4.39 -8.30 -0.61
C VAL A 119 4.35 -8.20 0.91
N HIS A 120 3.96 -7.05 1.47
CA HIS A 120 4.03 -6.78 2.90
C HIS A 120 3.05 -7.65 3.69
N TYR A 121 1.77 -7.70 3.31
CA TYR A 121 0.81 -8.55 4.01
C TYR A 121 1.23 -10.04 4.02
N VAL A 122 1.79 -10.53 2.90
CA VAL A 122 2.28 -11.91 2.82
C VAL A 122 3.49 -12.10 3.75
N ARG A 123 4.43 -11.16 3.77
CA ARG A 123 5.58 -11.22 4.68
C ARG A 123 5.16 -11.20 6.15
N ASP A 124 4.30 -10.25 6.51
CA ASP A 124 3.91 -9.98 7.88
C ASP A 124 3.06 -11.12 8.45
N PHE A 125 2.06 -11.59 7.69
CA PHE A 125 1.12 -12.61 8.15
C PHE A 125 1.48 -14.03 7.71
N THR A 126 1.88 -14.25 6.46
CA THR A 126 2.11 -15.61 5.93
C THR A 126 3.49 -16.11 6.38
N GLN A 127 4.53 -15.28 6.22
CA GLN A 127 5.90 -15.60 6.64
C GLN A 127 6.22 -15.17 8.08
N ALA A 128 5.21 -14.71 8.83
CA ALA A 128 5.28 -14.35 10.25
C ALA A 128 6.41 -13.36 10.58
N GLU A 129 6.66 -12.38 9.71
CA GLU A 129 7.71 -11.37 9.93
C GLU A 129 7.46 -10.54 11.19
N ASP A 130 6.22 -10.09 11.43
CA ASP A 130 5.85 -9.31 12.62
C ASP A 130 6.02 -10.12 13.92
N ALA A 131 5.79 -11.42 13.87
CA ALA A 131 5.99 -12.32 15.01
C ALA A 131 7.48 -12.67 15.25
N SER A 132 8.37 -12.28 14.34
CA SER A 132 9.79 -12.60 14.44
C SER A 132 10.46 -11.86 15.61
N ARG A 133 11.07 -12.64 16.51
CA ARG A 133 11.84 -12.12 17.66
C ARG A 133 13.32 -11.90 17.33
N ILE A 134 13.71 -11.95 16.05
CA ILE A 134 15.09 -11.68 15.63
C ILE A 134 15.41 -10.21 15.92
N ARG A 135 16.45 -9.97 16.72
CA ARG A 135 16.89 -8.62 17.14
C ARG A 135 18.40 -8.37 16.99
N MET A 136 19.16 -9.38 16.55
CA MET A 136 20.59 -9.22 16.28
C MET A 136 20.79 -8.26 15.11
N HIS A 137 21.79 -7.39 15.22
CA HIS A 137 22.14 -6.45 14.16
C HIS A 137 22.31 -7.18 12.81
N GLN A 138 21.87 -6.55 11.71
CA GLN A 138 21.85 -7.08 10.33
C GLN A 138 20.90 -8.25 10.03
N LEU A 139 20.59 -9.15 10.98
CA LEU A 139 19.71 -10.29 10.71
C LEU A 139 18.30 -9.91 10.21
N PRO A 140 17.61 -8.87 10.74
CA PRO A 140 16.31 -8.45 10.19
C PRO A 140 16.37 -8.10 8.69
N GLN A 141 17.44 -7.44 8.25
CA GLN A 141 17.63 -7.05 6.86
C GLN A 141 17.89 -8.27 5.97
N ILE A 142 18.77 -9.17 6.41
CA ILE A 142 19.08 -10.42 5.70
C ILE A 142 17.81 -11.27 5.55
N PHE A 143 17.01 -11.40 6.62
CA PHE A 143 15.75 -12.15 6.58
C PHE A 143 14.70 -11.47 5.69
N ALA A 144 14.66 -10.14 5.63
CA ALA A 144 13.79 -9.44 4.68
C ALA A 144 14.14 -9.79 3.22
N VAL A 145 15.44 -9.85 2.88
CA VAL A 145 15.90 -10.27 1.55
C VAL A 145 15.55 -11.73 1.29
N ALA A 146 15.81 -12.64 2.23
CA ALA A 146 15.50 -14.07 2.09
C ALA A 146 13.99 -14.32 1.90
N ARG A 147 13.14 -13.60 2.64
CA ARG A 147 11.68 -13.64 2.48
C ARG A 147 11.23 -13.20 1.10
N ASN A 148 11.76 -12.09 0.60
CA ASN A 148 11.48 -11.61 -0.76
C ASN A 148 11.94 -12.61 -1.82
N PHE A 149 13.13 -13.22 -1.63
CA PHE A 149 13.65 -14.24 -2.54
C PHE A 149 12.70 -15.45 -2.61
N ALA A 150 12.25 -15.97 -1.46
CA ALA A 150 11.28 -17.06 -1.42
C ALA A 150 9.95 -16.69 -2.12
N LEU A 151 9.44 -15.47 -1.92
CA LEU A 151 8.21 -15.01 -2.61
C LEU A 151 8.37 -14.94 -4.13
N ASN A 152 9.52 -14.48 -4.60
CA ASN A 152 9.82 -14.43 -6.03
C ASN A 152 9.87 -15.83 -6.63
N ILE A 153 10.50 -16.77 -5.94
CA ILE A 153 10.52 -18.19 -6.32
C ILE A 153 9.10 -18.76 -6.40
N TYR A 154 8.25 -18.50 -5.41
CA TYR A 154 6.87 -18.98 -5.42
C TYR A 154 6.08 -18.42 -6.61
N ARG A 155 6.23 -17.12 -6.90
CA ARG A 155 5.57 -16.48 -8.04
C ARG A 155 6.08 -17.01 -9.38
N SER A 156 7.38 -17.24 -9.50
CA SER A 156 8.00 -17.83 -10.69
C SER A 156 7.51 -19.25 -10.96
N ASN A 157 7.04 -19.96 -9.93
CA ASN A 157 6.42 -21.29 -10.03
C ASN A 157 4.88 -21.22 -10.12
N HIS A 158 4.34 -20.07 -10.51
CA HIS A 158 2.90 -19.83 -10.74
C HIS A 158 2.00 -20.10 -9.54
N PHE A 159 2.52 -20.04 -8.32
CA PHE A 159 1.68 -20.10 -7.13
C PHE A 159 0.84 -18.83 -7.02
N SER A 160 -0.49 -19.00 -7.00
CA SER A 160 -1.46 -17.92 -6.77
C SER A 160 -1.76 -17.68 -5.29
N ASN A 161 -1.51 -18.68 -4.44
CA ASN A 161 -1.70 -18.62 -2.98
C ASN A 161 -0.36 -18.85 -2.27
N MET A 162 0.17 -17.80 -1.64
CA MET A 162 1.48 -17.82 -0.99
C MET A 162 1.49 -18.68 0.28
N ALA A 163 0.39 -18.75 1.02
CA ALA A 163 0.29 -19.61 2.20
C ALA A 163 0.30 -21.09 1.82
N GLN A 164 -0.31 -21.45 0.70
CA GLN A 164 -0.23 -22.80 0.15
C GLN A 164 1.18 -23.12 -0.35
N ALA A 165 1.82 -22.19 -1.06
CA ALA A 165 3.18 -22.34 -1.56
C ALA A 165 4.15 -22.59 -0.41
N GLU A 166 4.07 -21.79 0.66
CA GLU A 166 4.91 -21.94 1.85
C GLU A 166 4.72 -23.30 2.52
N ARG A 167 3.48 -23.77 2.71
CA ARG A 167 3.22 -25.10 3.29
C ARG A 167 3.81 -26.22 2.43
N ARG A 168 3.63 -26.16 1.11
CA ARG A 168 4.17 -27.17 0.19
C ARG A 168 5.70 -27.17 0.17
N CYS A 169 6.33 -26.01 0.27
CA CYS A 169 7.79 -25.91 0.33
C CYS A 169 8.34 -26.28 1.71
N LYS A 170 7.61 -26.04 2.81
CA LYS A 170 8.04 -26.43 4.16
C LYS A 170 8.03 -27.95 4.37
N PHE A 171 7.06 -28.66 3.79
CA PHE A 171 6.84 -30.08 4.08
C PHE A 171 6.99 -31.02 2.87
N GLY A 172 7.22 -30.49 1.66
CA GLY A 172 7.31 -31.27 0.42
C GLY A 172 8.69 -31.23 -0.21
N LEU A 173 9.53 -32.23 0.08
CA LEU A 173 10.88 -32.35 -0.48
C LEU A 173 10.90 -32.36 -2.02
N ASP A 174 9.93 -33.03 -2.66
CA ASP A 174 9.85 -33.04 -4.14
C ASP A 174 9.46 -31.69 -4.71
N THR A 175 8.62 -30.94 -3.98
CA THR A 175 8.25 -29.59 -4.38
C THR A 175 9.44 -28.65 -4.25
N LEU A 176 10.22 -28.75 -3.16
CA LEU A 176 11.48 -28.02 -3.00
C LEU A 176 12.47 -28.36 -4.11
N LYS A 177 12.72 -29.66 -4.37
CA LYS A 177 13.62 -30.11 -5.43
C LYS A 177 13.22 -29.58 -6.79
N ARG A 178 11.94 -29.59 -7.13
CA ARG A 178 11.43 -29.02 -8.40
C ARG A 178 11.66 -27.51 -8.48
N ILE A 179 11.37 -26.80 -7.39
CA ILE A 179 11.47 -25.34 -7.32
C ILE A 179 12.93 -24.86 -7.37
N PHE A 180 13.87 -25.60 -6.79
CA PHE A 180 15.30 -25.25 -6.80
C PHE A 180 16.07 -25.84 -8.00
N ARG A 181 15.50 -26.79 -8.75
CA ARG A 181 16.04 -27.32 -10.02
C ARG A 181 15.77 -26.41 -11.23
N MET A 182 15.52 -25.13 -11.01
CA MET A 182 15.33 -24.19 -12.11
C MET A 182 16.58 -24.20 -13.01
N LYS A 183 16.36 -24.42 -14.31
CA LYS A 183 17.38 -24.36 -15.37
C LYS A 183 17.83 -22.93 -15.61
#